data_AF-K9DSR1-F1
#
_entry.id   AF-K9DSR1-F1
#
_cell.length_a   1.000
_cell.length_b   1.000
_cell.length_c   1.000
_cell.angle_alpha   90.00
_cell.angle_beta   90.00
_cell.angle_gamma   90.00
#
_symmetry.space_group_name_H-M   'P 1'
#
loop_
_entity.id
_entity.type
_entity.pdbx_description
1 polymer ?
#
loop_
_entity_poly.entity_id
_entity_poly.type
_entity_poly.pdbx_seq_one_letter_code
_entity_poly.pdbx_strand_id
1 'polypeptide(L)'
;MRLPGTRYQEHGWEQVRKLLGHCSLQACARIKPATLLDPDPEQSLGAYVDAVAQALHAAGVRTQAHGNSYGDTCGELALTLVYELQARPADWAALCAAVAAEHARIGAFWNAAGGEALLRKKFNDLYAVLRDKVDSDNYQAACGRPCSPNRMYAYRMLDTAWHEVARLFELWREHAPQVGAILGREVVAMPIEARQLRTSGDCKPEWIMRWSESLALHTGAPGPLHTRSKRFASLKNSPDKIGAMLREIGEYELLSANRDQDWLHDASQAHAWLDDYWRVLDESERGSTPGPDLILEARQDELDASVGAEPEAAIDGDPLEAREAARLALVAQQVSLPPNYSLLAALAEDRASWAARRMAHDSLPVRLAVYLKLLGPFDDSYPSEWLDPQTGELPTMQQLAGLDGISLPTLRKRRDAAIARLNEMAGMEEERRWA
;
A
#
# COMPACT_ATOMS: atom_id res chain seq x y z
N MET A 1 -15.85 9.63 2.10
CA MET A 1 -14.61 10.43 2.11
C MET A 1 -14.39 11.01 3.53
N ARG A 2 -13.16 11.36 3.92
CA ARG A 2 -12.80 11.86 5.27
C ARG A 2 -12.71 13.41 5.32
N LEU A 3 -12.06 13.98 6.34
CA LEU A 3 -12.03 15.44 6.61
C LEU A 3 -11.59 16.29 5.38
N PRO A 4 -12.07 17.54 5.24
CA PRO A 4 -11.72 18.38 4.09
C PRO A 4 -10.22 18.70 4.02
N GLY A 5 -9.66 18.57 2.82
CA GLY A 5 -8.25 18.83 2.56
C GLY A 5 -7.29 17.72 3.00
N THR A 6 -7.78 16.66 3.66
CA THR A 6 -6.91 15.67 4.31
C THR A 6 -6.60 14.48 3.40
N ARG A 7 -5.94 14.76 2.28
CA ARG A 7 -5.62 13.86 1.15
C ARG A 7 -4.88 12.57 1.56
N TYR A 8 -4.27 12.56 2.74
CA TYR A 8 -3.40 11.49 3.22
C TYR A 8 -3.89 10.78 4.51
N GLN A 9 -5.19 10.87 4.85
CA GLN A 9 -5.80 10.16 5.99
C GLN A 9 -6.13 8.68 5.75
N GLU A 10 -5.79 8.15 4.59
CA GLU A 10 -6.40 6.92 4.09
C GLU A 10 -5.45 5.72 4.11
N HIS A 11 -6.03 4.55 3.83
CA HIS A 11 -5.40 3.25 3.99
C HIS A 11 -4.08 3.11 3.20
N GLY A 12 -3.98 3.76 2.03
CA GLY A 12 -2.77 3.79 1.20
C GLY A 12 -1.58 4.59 1.78
N TRP A 13 -1.75 5.30 2.90
CA TRP A 13 -0.64 6.05 3.53
C TRP A 13 0.57 5.17 3.86
N GLU A 14 0.36 3.93 4.28
CA GLU A 14 1.47 3.04 4.62
C GLU A 14 2.30 2.67 3.37
N GLN A 15 1.65 2.49 2.23
CA GLN A 15 2.27 2.26 0.92
C GLN A 15 3.02 3.52 0.46
N VAL A 16 2.42 4.71 0.57
CA VAL A 16 3.08 6.00 0.31
C VAL A 16 4.32 6.17 1.19
N ARG A 17 4.24 5.83 2.49
CA ARG A 17 5.37 5.89 3.43
C ARG A 17 6.47 4.87 3.10
N LYS A 18 6.11 3.61 2.80
CA LYS A 18 7.04 2.56 2.34
C LYS A 18 7.77 3.02 1.07
N LEU A 19 7.05 3.60 0.10
CA LEU A 19 7.57 4.13 -1.17
C LEU A 19 8.53 5.31 -0.96
N LEU A 20 8.09 6.36 -0.25
CA LEU A 20 8.92 7.53 0.09
C LEU A 20 10.19 7.15 0.84
N GLY A 21 10.09 6.26 1.82
CA GLY A 21 11.23 5.76 2.58
C GLY A 21 12.25 4.99 1.72
N HIS A 22 11.78 4.24 0.71
CA HIS A 22 12.64 3.53 -0.24
C HIS A 22 13.30 4.49 -1.25
N CYS A 23 12.52 5.36 -1.89
CA CYS A 23 13.04 6.35 -2.85
C CYS A 23 14.01 7.35 -2.19
N SER A 24 13.81 7.68 -0.90
CA SER A 24 14.75 8.50 -0.13
C SER A 24 16.10 7.81 0.08
N LEU A 25 16.13 6.49 0.34
CA LEU A 25 17.40 5.76 0.42
C LEU A 25 18.11 5.74 -0.93
N GLN A 26 17.39 5.51 -2.03
CA GLN A 26 17.97 5.58 -3.38
C GLN A 26 18.55 6.97 -3.69
N ALA A 27 17.82 8.03 -3.36
CA ALA A 27 18.30 9.41 -3.51
C ALA A 27 19.56 9.67 -2.68
N CYS A 28 19.56 9.31 -1.40
CA CYS A 28 20.74 9.41 -0.54
C CYS A 28 21.94 8.60 -1.01
N ALA A 29 21.74 7.44 -1.64
CA ALA A 29 22.83 6.68 -2.26
C ALA A 29 23.44 7.41 -3.47
N ARG A 30 22.62 8.15 -4.25
CA ARG A 30 23.08 8.96 -5.39
C ARG A 30 23.81 10.25 -4.94
N ILE A 31 23.20 11.03 -4.03
CA ILE A 31 23.78 12.31 -3.57
C ILE A 31 24.87 12.13 -2.48
N LYS A 32 25.02 10.91 -1.96
CA LYS A 32 25.83 10.47 -0.80
C LYS A 32 25.23 10.96 0.54
N PRO A 33 25.04 10.09 1.56
CA PRO A 33 24.42 10.49 2.83
C PRO A 33 25.18 11.58 3.61
N ALA A 34 26.46 11.78 3.31
CA ALA A 34 27.28 12.81 3.93
C ALA A 34 26.80 14.25 3.65
N THR A 35 26.08 14.51 2.55
CA THR A 35 25.54 15.85 2.25
C THR A 35 24.42 16.29 3.22
N LEU A 36 23.87 15.35 3.99
CA LEU A 36 22.94 15.64 5.09
C LEU A 36 23.66 16.25 6.32
N LEU A 37 25.00 16.33 6.29
CA LEU A 37 25.82 17.03 7.28
C LEU A 37 26.33 18.41 6.81
N ASP A 38 26.03 18.81 5.57
CA ASP A 38 26.55 20.07 5.03
C ASP A 38 26.02 21.28 5.83
N PRO A 39 26.85 22.33 6.02
CA PRO A 39 26.51 23.46 6.89
C PRO A 39 25.38 24.34 6.33
N ASP A 40 25.08 24.21 5.05
CA ASP A 40 23.93 24.80 4.37
C ASP A 40 23.01 23.68 3.86
N PRO A 41 21.92 23.35 4.58
CA PRO A 41 21.02 22.28 4.17
C PRO A 41 20.15 22.66 2.95
N GLU A 42 19.99 23.93 2.61
CA GLU A 42 19.14 24.33 1.48
C GLU A 42 19.76 23.92 0.14
N GLN A 43 21.10 23.89 0.06
CA GLN A 43 21.83 23.40 -1.11
C GLN A 43 21.59 21.91 -1.42
N SER A 44 21.39 21.07 -0.39
CA SER A 44 21.14 19.63 -0.58
C SER A 44 19.66 19.30 -0.85
N LEU A 45 18.73 20.19 -0.50
CA LEU A 45 17.28 20.00 -0.69
C LEU A 45 16.89 19.83 -2.16
N GLY A 46 17.37 20.71 -3.05
CA GLY A 46 17.04 20.63 -4.48
C GLY A 46 17.52 19.33 -5.12
N ALA A 47 18.79 18.97 -4.88
CA ALA A 47 19.37 17.72 -5.39
C ALA A 47 18.68 16.46 -4.81
N TYR A 48 18.18 16.53 -3.57
CA TYR A 48 17.37 15.47 -2.99
C TYR A 48 15.98 15.36 -3.65
N VAL A 49 15.28 16.49 -3.85
CA VAL A 49 13.97 16.56 -4.51
C VAL A 49 14.03 15.95 -5.91
N ASP A 50 14.99 16.36 -6.74
CA ASP A 50 15.19 15.81 -8.09
C ASP A 50 15.50 14.31 -8.06
N ALA A 51 16.38 13.87 -7.15
CA ALA A 51 16.77 12.46 -7.04
C ALA A 51 15.62 11.57 -6.55
N VAL A 52 14.74 12.05 -5.66
CA VAL A 52 13.54 11.33 -5.22
C VAL A 52 12.47 11.34 -6.31
N ALA A 53 12.25 12.45 -7.01
CA ALA A 53 11.30 12.49 -8.13
C ALA A 53 11.67 11.49 -9.24
N GLN A 54 12.95 11.38 -9.58
CA GLN A 54 13.46 10.35 -10.50
C GLN A 54 13.27 8.93 -9.95
N ALA A 55 13.53 8.71 -8.66
CA ALA A 55 13.36 7.40 -8.03
C ALA A 55 11.88 6.98 -7.93
N LEU A 56 10.96 7.93 -7.73
CA LEU A 56 9.52 7.71 -7.79
C LEU A 56 9.08 7.36 -9.20
N HIS A 57 9.49 8.12 -10.22
CA HIS A 57 9.15 7.82 -11.62
C HIS A 57 9.65 6.43 -12.06
N ALA A 58 10.80 5.99 -11.55
CA ALA A 58 11.34 4.64 -11.78
C ALA A 58 10.66 3.51 -10.97
N ALA A 59 9.83 3.82 -9.97
CA ALA A 59 9.25 2.82 -9.05
C ALA A 59 8.04 2.04 -9.60
N GLY A 60 7.66 2.27 -10.87
CA GLY A 60 6.74 1.41 -11.62
C GLY A 60 5.39 1.18 -10.95
N VAL A 61 4.96 -0.08 -10.86
CA VAL A 61 3.63 -0.50 -10.38
C VAL A 61 3.32 0.02 -8.97
N ARG A 62 4.33 0.15 -8.09
CA ARG A 62 4.15 0.71 -6.74
C ARG A 62 3.70 2.17 -6.72
N THR A 63 3.93 2.91 -7.80
CA THR A 63 3.38 4.27 -7.95
C THR A 63 1.88 4.23 -8.25
N GLN A 64 1.40 3.23 -9.00
CA GLN A 64 0.04 3.16 -9.54
C GLN A 64 -0.98 2.57 -8.57
N ALA A 65 -0.55 1.95 -7.47
CA ALA A 65 -1.44 1.47 -6.42
C ALA A 65 -2.27 2.62 -5.81
N HIS A 66 -3.56 2.39 -5.54
CA HIS A 66 -4.45 3.41 -4.97
C HIS A 66 -3.94 3.95 -3.63
N GLY A 67 -3.77 5.27 -3.53
CA GLY A 67 -3.32 5.96 -2.33
C GLY A 67 -4.46 6.39 -1.41
N ASN A 68 -5.62 6.77 -1.99
CA ASN A 68 -6.81 7.20 -1.26
C ASN A 68 -8.11 7.02 -2.08
N SER A 69 -9.26 7.32 -1.45
CA SER A 69 -10.59 7.28 -2.05
C SER A 69 -10.90 8.44 -3.01
N TYR A 70 -10.07 9.48 -3.05
CA TYR A 70 -10.17 10.58 -4.03
C TYR A 70 -9.64 10.20 -5.42
N GLY A 71 -9.11 8.98 -5.59
CA GLY A 71 -8.57 8.45 -6.84
C GLY A 71 -7.06 8.66 -7.02
N ASP A 72 -6.39 9.34 -6.09
CA ASP A 72 -4.95 9.56 -6.17
C ASP A 72 -4.17 8.25 -6.05
N THR A 73 -3.13 8.10 -6.87
CA THR A 73 -2.19 6.99 -6.77
C THR A 73 -1.11 7.25 -5.69
N CYS A 74 -0.48 6.18 -5.19
CA CYS A 74 0.60 6.27 -4.21
C CYS A 74 1.79 7.10 -4.71
N GLY A 75 2.04 7.11 -6.03
CA GLY A 75 3.06 7.92 -6.69
C GLY A 75 2.74 9.41 -6.67
N GLU A 76 1.50 9.80 -6.97
CA GLU A 76 1.07 11.21 -6.94
C GLU A 76 1.08 11.77 -5.52
N LEU A 77 0.64 10.97 -4.53
CA LEU A 77 0.72 11.35 -3.12
C LEU A 77 2.18 11.48 -2.65
N ALA A 78 3.05 10.55 -3.02
CA ALA A 78 4.47 10.64 -2.71
C ALA A 78 5.12 11.86 -3.36
N LEU A 79 4.90 12.07 -4.67
CA LEU A 79 5.49 13.17 -5.43
C LEU A 79 5.00 14.54 -4.94
N THR A 80 3.72 14.65 -4.56
CA THR A 80 3.19 15.89 -3.95
C THR A 80 3.91 16.21 -2.65
N LEU A 81 4.16 15.21 -1.79
CA LEU A 81 4.90 15.43 -0.53
C LEU A 81 6.38 15.80 -0.76
N VAL A 82 7.00 15.34 -1.85
CA VAL A 82 8.38 15.76 -2.21
C VAL A 82 8.42 17.24 -2.59
N TYR A 83 7.43 17.76 -3.33
CA TYR A 83 7.35 19.19 -3.64
C TYR A 83 6.88 20.06 -2.47
N GLU A 84 5.99 19.55 -1.59
CA GLU A 84 5.66 20.22 -0.31
C GLU A 84 6.89 20.36 0.61
N LEU A 85 7.83 19.42 0.57
CA LEU A 85 9.11 19.55 1.28
C LEU A 85 9.99 20.67 0.70
N GLN A 86 9.99 20.84 -0.63
CA GLN A 86 10.73 21.92 -1.30
C GLN A 86 10.22 23.31 -0.86
N ALA A 87 8.91 23.45 -0.64
CA ALA A 87 8.29 24.66 -0.10
C ALA A 87 8.55 24.89 1.41
N ARG A 88 9.17 23.92 2.11
CA ARG A 88 9.32 23.90 3.57
C ARG A 88 10.77 23.57 3.99
N PRO A 89 11.78 24.38 3.62
CA PRO A 89 13.20 24.10 3.90
C PRO A 89 13.52 23.93 5.39
N ALA A 90 12.73 24.51 6.30
CA ALA A 90 12.85 24.31 7.74
C ALA A 90 12.61 22.84 8.19
N ASP A 91 11.77 22.07 7.48
CA ASP A 91 11.57 20.64 7.76
C ASP A 91 12.75 19.79 7.23
N TRP A 92 13.36 20.19 6.12
CA TRP A 92 14.61 19.60 5.63
C TRP A 92 15.77 19.87 6.58
N ALA A 93 15.96 21.12 7.02
CA ALA A 93 16.97 21.48 8.02
C ALA A 93 16.79 20.70 9.34
N ALA A 94 15.55 20.42 9.75
CA ALA A 94 15.26 19.57 10.90
C ALA A 94 15.66 18.10 10.69
N LEU A 95 15.52 17.55 9.47
CA LEU A 95 16.07 16.23 9.12
C LEU A 95 17.59 16.24 9.19
N CYS A 96 18.26 17.19 8.54
CA CYS A 96 19.72 17.32 8.54
C CYS A 96 20.26 17.42 9.98
N ALA A 97 19.67 18.25 10.83
CA ALA A 97 20.02 18.32 12.25
C ALA A 97 19.80 16.98 13.00
N ALA A 98 18.72 16.25 12.71
CA ALA A 98 18.44 14.94 13.30
C ALA A 98 19.35 13.81 12.80
N VAL A 99 19.96 13.95 11.62
CA VAL A 99 21.00 13.07 11.07
C VAL A 99 22.37 13.44 11.64
N ALA A 100 22.71 14.73 11.70
CA ALA A 100 23.94 15.24 12.30
C ALA A 100 24.06 14.92 13.79
N ALA A 101 22.96 15.01 14.55
CA ALA A 101 22.94 14.61 15.97
C ALA A 101 23.14 13.08 16.16
N GLU A 102 22.64 12.26 15.24
CA GLU A 102 22.90 10.81 15.26
C GLU A 102 24.35 10.51 14.86
N HIS A 103 24.88 11.24 13.87
CA HIS A 103 26.27 11.15 13.43
C HIS A 103 27.26 11.54 14.54
N ALA A 104 26.98 12.60 15.29
CA ALA A 104 27.77 12.99 16.46
C ALA A 104 27.76 11.94 17.58
N ARG A 105 26.75 11.04 17.62
CA ARG A 105 26.59 10.01 18.65
C ARG A 105 27.25 8.68 18.29
N ILE A 106 27.21 8.27 17.01
CA ILE A 106 27.66 6.94 16.55
C ILE A 106 28.46 6.96 15.22
N GLY A 107 28.93 8.13 14.77
CA GLY A 107 29.68 8.29 13.53
C GLY A 107 28.83 8.10 12.28
N ALA A 108 29.46 7.75 11.15
CA ALA A 108 28.82 7.49 9.87
C ALA A 108 27.95 6.21 9.89
N PHE A 109 26.86 6.23 10.64
CA PHE A 109 26.02 5.07 10.95
C PHE A 109 25.42 4.40 9.72
N TRP A 110 25.23 5.14 8.63
CA TRP A 110 24.79 4.62 7.33
C TRP A 110 25.80 3.64 6.68
N ASN A 111 27.07 3.66 7.10
CA ASN A 111 28.08 2.67 6.67
C ASN A 111 28.04 1.36 7.49
N ALA A 112 27.26 1.31 8.58
CA ALA A 112 27.15 0.12 9.43
C ALA A 112 25.97 -0.77 9.01
N ALA A 113 26.04 -2.06 9.32
CA ALA A 113 24.93 -2.99 9.11
C ALA A 113 23.67 -2.49 9.85
N GLY A 114 22.54 -2.37 9.14
CA GLY A 114 21.31 -1.78 9.65
C GLY A 114 21.25 -0.24 9.64
N GLY A 115 22.33 0.45 9.21
CA GLY A 115 22.39 1.90 9.08
C GLY A 115 21.32 2.49 8.17
N GLU A 116 21.01 1.80 7.06
CA GLU A 116 19.91 2.14 6.16
C GLU A 116 18.55 2.12 6.85
N ALA A 117 18.30 1.19 7.79
CA ALA A 117 17.04 1.14 8.52
C ALA A 117 16.88 2.33 9.48
N LEU A 118 17.98 2.81 10.07
CA LEU A 118 18.02 4.05 10.86
C LEU A 118 17.76 5.27 9.96
N LEU A 119 18.41 5.36 8.80
CA LEU A 119 18.23 6.48 7.86
C LEU A 119 16.80 6.51 7.28
N ARG A 120 16.29 5.36 6.83
CA ARG A 120 14.89 5.15 6.39
C ARG A 120 13.89 5.57 7.46
N LYS A 121 14.19 5.33 8.74
CA LYS A 121 13.35 5.81 9.85
C LYS A 121 13.33 7.34 9.92
N LYS A 122 14.47 8.04 9.81
CA LYS A 122 14.52 9.51 9.82
C LYS A 122 13.67 10.11 8.68
N PHE A 123 13.74 9.53 7.48
CA PHE A 123 12.88 9.93 6.36
C PHE A 123 11.39 9.64 6.59
N ASN A 124 11.05 8.46 7.13
CA ASN A 124 9.67 8.14 7.48
C ASN A 124 9.10 9.09 8.56
N ASP A 125 9.92 9.46 9.55
CA ASP A 125 9.55 10.41 10.60
C ASP A 125 9.37 11.83 10.00
N LEU A 126 10.23 12.26 9.08
CA LEU A 126 10.07 13.52 8.30
C LEU A 126 8.74 13.53 7.53
N TYR A 127 8.51 12.56 6.64
CA TYR A 127 7.30 12.55 5.79
C TYR A 127 6.01 12.39 6.60
N ALA A 128 6.03 11.69 7.74
CA ALA A 128 4.89 11.64 8.64
C ALA A 128 4.57 13.00 9.29
N VAL A 129 5.59 13.80 9.64
CA VAL A 129 5.42 15.16 10.18
C VAL A 129 5.01 16.14 9.08
N LEU A 130 5.62 16.05 7.90
CA LEU A 130 5.30 16.87 6.74
C LEU A 130 3.84 16.68 6.31
N ARG A 131 3.40 15.43 6.13
CA ARG A 131 1.99 15.12 5.85
C ARG A 131 1.07 15.75 6.89
N ASP A 132 1.37 15.58 8.18
CA ASP A 132 0.54 16.10 9.26
C ASP A 132 0.46 17.65 9.24
N LYS A 133 1.46 18.33 8.68
CA LYS A 133 1.42 19.78 8.34
C LYS A 133 0.55 20.05 7.13
N VAL A 134 0.80 19.39 5.99
CA VAL A 134 0.05 19.60 4.74
C VAL A 134 -1.46 19.36 4.93
N ASP A 135 -1.86 18.23 5.54
CA ASP A 135 -3.27 17.97 5.89
C ASP A 135 -3.85 19.07 6.82
N SER A 136 -3.05 19.57 7.77
CA SER A 136 -3.48 20.64 8.71
C SER A 136 -3.64 21.99 8.04
N ASP A 137 -2.80 22.33 7.06
CA ASP A 137 -2.86 23.57 6.31
C ASP A 137 -4.03 23.53 5.31
N ASN A 138 -4.19 22.41 4.60
CA ASN A 138 -5.33 22.16 3.71
C ASN A 138 -6.67 22.19 4.46
N TYR A 139 -6.75 21.58 5.65
CA TYR A 139 -7.95 21.66 6.48
C TYR A 139 -8.26 23.10 6.92
N GLN A 140 -7.25 23.90 7.27
CA GLN A 140 -7.46 25.31 7.61
C GLN A 140 -7.97 26.11 6.41
N ALA A 141 -7.43 25.88 5.21
CA ALA A 141 -7.87 26.51 3.98
C ALA A 141 -9.31 26.10 3.59
N ALA A 142 -9.66 24.81 3.71
CA ALA A 142 -10.97 24.29 3.35
C ALA A 142 -12.08 24.62 4.38
N CYS A 143 -11.75 24.63 5.67
CA CYS A 143 -12.73 24.75 6.75
C CYS A 143 -12.82 26.14 7.37
N GLY A 144 -11.80 27.00 7.19
CA GLY A 144 -11.63 28.26 7.94
C GLY A 144 -11.43 28.06 9.46
N ARG A 145 -11.34 26.81 9.95
CA ARG A 145 -11.20 26.45 11.36
C ARG A 145 -9.71 26.20 11.69
N PRO A 146 -9.16 26.77 12.79
CA PRO A 146 -7.76 26.56 13.15
C PRO A 146 -7.46 25.08 13.47
N CYS A 147 -6.41 24.56 12.84
CA CYS A 147 -5.91 23.20 13.04
C CYS A 147 -4.41 23.23 13.28
N SER A 148 -3.87 22.16 13.84
CA SER A 148 -2.44 21.97 13.99
C SER A 148 -2.08 20.54 13.59
N PRO A 149 -0.80 20.25 13.25
CA PRO A 149 -0.36 18.89 12.91
C PRO A 149 -0.70 17.87 14.00
N ASN A 150 -0.65 18.28 15.27
CA ASN A 150 -1.04 17.43 16.40
C ASN A 150 -2.57 17.20 16.47
N ARG A 151 -3.41 18.18 16.10
CA ARG A 151 -4.87 18.01 15.98
C ARG A 151 -5.21 17.10 14.80
N MET A 152 -4.49 17.24 13.68
CA MET A 152 -4.65 16.40 12.50
C MET A 152 -4.24 14.94 12.75
N TYR A 153 -3.12 14.74 13.45
CA TYR A 153 -2.71 13.43 13.96
C TYR A 153 -3.76 12.80 14.89
N ALA A 154 -4.37 13.61 15.76
CA ALA A 154 -5.43 13.17 16.66
C ALA A 154 -6.73 12.80 15.92
N TYR A 155 -7.15 13.58 14.90
CA TYR A 155 -8.29 13.21 14.05
C TYR A 155 -8.09 11.84 13.41
N ARG A 156 -6.95 11.60 12.73
CA ARG A 156 -6.65 10.29 12.11
C ARG A 156 -6.70 9.12 13.12
N MET A 157 -6.22 9.33 14.35
CA MET A 157 -6.29 8.29 15.39
C MET A 157 -7.72 8.02 15.86
N LEU A 158 -8.53 9.07 16.05
CA LEU A 158 -9.94 8.92 16.42
C LEU A 158 -10.78 8.29 15.30
N ASP A 159 -10.54 8.68 14.05
CA ASP A 159 -11.12 8.06 12.86
C ASP A 159 -10.79 6.56 12.76
N THR A 160 -9.51 6.18 12.94
CA THR A 160 -9.10 4.76 12.95
C THR A 160 -9.75 4.00 14.11
N ALA A 161 -9.76 4.59 15.31
CA ALA A 161 -10.37 3.98 16.50
C ALA A 161 -11.90 3.84 16.37
N TRP A 162 -12.55 4.78 15.70
CA TRP A 162 -13.96 4.72 15.33
C TRP A 162 -14.25 3.53 14.40
N HIS A 163 -13.51 3.41 13.29
CA HIS A 163 -13.71 2.32 12.33
C HIS A 163 -13.50 0.94 12.98
N GLU A 164 -12.53 0.81 13.88
CA GLU A 164 -12.34 -0.42 14.66
C GLU A 164 -13.48 -0.71 15.65
N VAL A 165 -14.03 0.31 16.33
CA VAL A 165 -15.22 0.12 17.20
C VAL A 165 -16.45 -0.26 16.36
N ALA A 166 -16.62 0.33 15.17
CA ALA A 166 -17.69 -0.04 14.24
C ALA A 166 -17.57 -1.49 13.76
N ARG A 167 -16.38 -1.90 13.31
CA ARG A 167 -16.08 -3.28 12.90
C ARG A 167 -16.31 -4.30 14.01
N LEU A 168 -15.95 -3.97 15.25
CA LEU A 168 -16.20 -4.81 16.43
C LEU A 168 -17.71 -4.91 16.76
N PHE A 169 -18.49 -3.84 16.55
CA PHE A 169 -19.94 -3.84 16.81
C PHE A 169 -20.74 -4.54 15.71
N GLU A 170 -20.27 -4.51 14.46
CA GLU A 170 -20.81 -5.33 13.37
C GLU A 170 -20.57 -6.83 13.64
N LEU A 171 -19.31 -7.20 13.90
CA LEU A 171 -18.87 -8.56 14.22
C LEU A 171 -19.06 -8.92 15.71
N TRP A 172 -20.07 -8.37 16.38
CA TRP A 172 -20.22 -8.46 17.85
C TRP A 172 -20.34 -9.88 18.41
N ARG A 173 -20.73 -10.86 17.59
CA ARG A 173 -20.82 -12.28 18.01
C ARG A 173 -19.44 -12.90 18.22
N GLU A 174 -18.51 -12.60 17.31
CA GLU A 174 -17.14 -13.10 17.34
C GLU A 174 -16.32 -12.36 18.41
N HIS A 175 -16.61 -11.07 18.61
CA HIS A 175 -15.90 -10.20 19.55
C HIS A 175 -16.69 -9.90 20.83
N ALA A 176 -17.69 -10.72 21.19
CA ALA A 176 -18.64 -10.44 22.28
C ALA A 176 -17.99 -10.04 23.62
N PRO A 177 -16.88 -10.66 24.08
CA PRO A 177 -16.19 -10.21 25.29
C PRO A 177 -15.61 -8.79 25.18
N GLN A 178 -15.04 -8.44 24.02
CA GLN A 178 -14.45 -7.12 23.78
C GLN A 178 -15.53 -6.05 23.59
N VAL A 179 -16.61 -6.35 22.86
CA VAL A 179 -17.78 -5.47 22.77
C VAL A 179 -18.40 -5.25 24.15
N GLY A 180 -18.44 -6.28 24.99
CA GLY A 180 -18.89 -6.15 26.38
C GLY A 180 -18.00 -5.24 27.23
N ALA A 181 -16.67 -5.30 27.05
CA ALA A 181 -15.75 -4.36 27.69
C ALA A 181 -15.95 -2.90 27.22
N ILE A 182 -16.18 -2.70 25.91
CA ILE A 182 -16.45 -1.36 25.33
C ILE A 182 -17.78 -0.78 25.85
N LEU A 183 -18.85 -1.58 25.86
CA LEU A 183 -20.16 -1.17 26.37
C LEU A 183 -20.20 -1.09 27.90
N GLY A 184 -19.31 -1.79 28.61
CA GLY A 184 -19.27 -1.88 30.07
C GLY A 184 -20.37 -2.78 30.64
N ARG A 185 -20.81 -3.78 29.88
CA ARG A 185 -21.90 -4.73 30.23
C ARG A 185 -21.75 -6.02 29.44
N GLU A 186 -22.26 -7.13 29.95
CA GLU A 186 -22.29 -8.39 29.20
C GLU A 186 -23.16 -8.29 27.92
N VAL A 187 -22.79 -9.03 26.87
CA VAL A 187 -23.44 -9.02 25.56
C VAL A 187 -23.96 -10.42 25.22
N VAL A 188 -25.11 -10.75 25.81
CA VAL A 188 -25.83 -12.02 25.56
C VAL A 188 -26.74 -11.98 24.31
N ALA A 189 -26.94 -10.79 23.74
CA ALA A 189 -27.78 -10.53 22.56
C ALA A 189 -27.28 -9.26 21.84
N MET A 190 -27.74 -9.05 20.60
CA MET A 190 -27.31 -7.94 19.74
C MET A 190 -27.43 -6.58 20.45
N PRO A 191 -26.34 -5.81 20.63
CA PRO A 191 -26.40 -4.46 21.17
C PRO A 191 -27.31 -3.55 20.35
N ILE A 192 -28.08 -2.68 21.01
CA ILE A 192 -28.82 -1.60 20.32
C ILE A 192 -27.84 -0.54 19.80
N GLU A 193 -26.74 -0.37 20.53
CA GLU A 193 -25.60 0.47 20.20
C GLU A 193 -25.04 0.12 18.81
N ALA A 194 -24.93 -1.18 18.49
CA ALA A 194 -24.50 -1.68 17.18
C ALA A 194 -25.48 -1.41 16.02
N ARG A 195 -26.70 -0.92 16.31
CA ARG A 195 -27.68 -0.45 15.30
C ARG A 195 -27.77 1.07 15.21
N GLN A 196 -27.27 1.77 16.24
CA GLN A 196 -27.21 3.23 16.33
C GLN A 196 -25.90 3.77 15.74
N LEU A 197 -24.85 2.96 15.72
CA LEU A 197 -23.54 3.28 15.16
C LEU A 197 -23.62 3.45 13.63
N ARG A 198 -23.58 4.70 13.11
CA ARG A 198 -23.69 4.99 11.67
C ARG A 198 -22.62 5.95 11.15
N THR A 199 -22.32 7.00 11.90
CA THR A 199 -21.35 8.06 11.59
C THR A 199 -20.40 8.24 12.77
N SER A 200 -19.19 8.75 12.56
CA SER A 200 -18.25 8.98 13.67
C SER A 200 -18.81 9.91 14.75
N GLY A 201 -19.76 10.78 14.40
CA GLY A 201 -20.52 11.62 15.34
C GLY A 201 -21.44 10.84 16.30
N ASP A 202 -21.86 9.62 15.96
CA ASP A 202 -22.63 8.72 16.83
C ASP A 202 -21.74 8.02 17.88
N CYS A 203 -20.41 8.08 17.72
CA CYS A 203 -19.47 7.41 18.60
C CYS A 203 -19.39 8.10 19.97
N LYS A 204 -19.75 7.37 21.03
CA LYS A 204 -19.55 7.86 22.40
C LYS A 204 -18.06 7.87 22.76
N PRO A 205 -17.52 8.94 23.36
CA PRO A 205 -16.10 9.01 23.74
C PRO A 205 -15.64 7.87 24.64
N GLU A 206 -16.54 7.40 25.52
CA GLU A 206 -16.30 6.32 26.47
C GLU A 206 -16.04 4.99 25.75
N TRP A 207 -16.62 4.79 24.56
CA TRP A 207 -16.35 3.60 23.73
C TRP A 207 -14.92 3.61 23.18
N ILE A 208 -14.43 4.75 22.67
CA ILE A 208 -13.03 4.88 22.23
C ILE A 208 -12.06 4.68 23.40
N MET A 209 -12.37 5.23 24.57
CA MET A 209 -11.55 5.08 25.77
C MET A 209 -11.46 3.62 26.24
N ARG A 210 -12.61 2.94 26.37
CA ARG A 210 -12.67 1.53 26.79
C ARG A 210 -12.16 0.56 25.72
N TRP A 211 -12.36 0.85 24.44
CA TRP A 211 -11.72 0.11 23.34
C TRP A 211 -10.19 0.16 23.50
N SER A 212 -9.63 1.36 23.68
CA SER A 212 -8.19 1.53 23.87
C SER A 212 -7.66 0.88 25.16
N GLU A 213 -8.50 0.66 26.16
CA GLU A 213 -8.16 -0.09 27.38
C GLU A 213 -8.21 -1.61 27.11
N SER A 214 -9.28 -2.09 26.47
CA SER A 214 -9.54 -3.50 26.15
C SER A 214 -8.45 -4.17 25.31
N LEU A 215 -7.76 -3.41 24.44
CA LEU A 215 -6.69 -3.95 23.60
C LEU A 215 -5.58 -4.64 24.40
N ALA A 216 -5.29 -4.19 25.63
CA ALA A 216 -4.30 -4.87 26.48
C ALA A 216 -4.70 -6.31 26.84
N LEU A 217 -6.00 -6.60 26.93
CA LEU A 217 -6.56 -7.92 27.23
C LEU A 217 -6.73 -8.79 25.97
N HIS A 218 -7.06 -8.18 24.83
CA HIS A 218 -7.43 -8.92 23.61
C HIS A 218 -6.30 -9.04 22.57
N THR A 219 -5.32 -8.14 22.56
CA THR A 219 -4.16 -8.18 21.63
C THR A 219 -2.81 -8.21 22.35
N GLY A 220 -2.81 -8.21 23.69
CA GLY A 220 -1.60 -8.19 24.52
C GLY A 220 -0.83 -6.86 24.52
N ALA A 221 -1.34 -5.82 23.84
CA ALA A 221 -0.69 -4.53 23.71
C ALA A 221 -1.61 -3.37 24.15
N PRO A 222 -1.11 -2.38 24.91
CA PRO A 222 -1.92 -1.25 25.34
C PRO A 222 -2.34 -0.39 24.15
N GLY A 223 -3.64 -0.09 24.04
CA GLY A 223 -4.18 0.76 22.98
C GLY A 223 -3.66 2.20 23.03
N PRO A 224 -3.91 3.01 21.98
CA PRO A 224 -3.23 4.29 21.77
C PRO A 224 -3.30 5.24 22.97
N LEU A 225 -4.48 5.44 23.55
CA LEU A 225 -4.70 6.32 24.72
C LEU A 225 -4.04 5.79 26.01
N HIS A 226 -3.70 4.50 26.06
CA HIS A 226 -3.11 3.83 27.22
C HIS A 226 -1.59 3.67 27.13
N THR A 227 -0.98 4.03 25.99
CA THR A 227 0.48 4.12 25.84
C THR A 227 1.11 5.23 26.69
N ARG A 228 2.44 5.20 26.86
CA ARG A 228 3.23 6.30 27.46
C ARG A 228 3.49 7.47 26.49
N SER A 229 2.78 7.55 25.36
CA SER A 229 3.04 8.55 24.32
C SER A 229 2.56 9.94 24.73
N LYS A 230 3.47 10.92 24.70
CA LYS A 230 3.13 12.34 24.90
C LYS A 230 2.07 12.86 23.91
N ARG A 231 1.93 12.24 22.72
CA ARG A 231 0.92 12.62 21.72
C ARG A 231 -0.53 12.41 22.17
N PHE A 232 -0.78 11.49 23.11
CA PHE A 232 -2.14 11.12 23.56
C PHE A 232 -2.50 11.62 24.96
N ALA A 233 -1.55 12.19 25.70
CA ALA A 233 -1.75 12.68 27.06
C ALA A 233 -2.84 13.78 27.17
N SER A 234 -3.06 14.55 26.09
CA SER A 234 -4.09 15.60 25.98
C SER A 234 -5.52 15.07 25.74
N LEU A 235 -5.65 13.80 25.34
CA LEU A 235 -6.92 13.14 25.01
C LEU A 235 -7.33 12.08 26.05
N LYS A 236 -6.37 11.34 26.63
CA LYS A 236 -6.65 10.18 27.52
C LYS A 236 -7.68 10.49 28.61
N ASN A 237 -7.59 11.67 29.22
CA ASN A 237 -8.47 12.11 30.30
C ASN A 237 -9.38 13.27 29.83
N SER A 238 -9.91 13.22 28.61
CA SER A 238 -10.71 14.31 28.02
C SER A 238 -11.79 13.79 27.05
N PRO A 239 -12.82 13.08 27.56
CA PRO A 239 -13.93 12.60 26.73
C PRO A 239 -14.63 13.72 25.96
N ASP A 240 -14.76 14.92 26.54
CA ASP A 240 -15.37 16.08 25.86
C ASP A 240 -14.62 16.48 24.58
N LYS A 241 -13.28 16.41 24.58
CA LYS A 241 -12.45 16.71 23.41
C LYS A 241 -12.55 15.61 22.37
N ILE A 242 -12.55 14.34 22.81
CA ILE A 242 -12.75 13.18 21.94
C ILE A 242 -14.11 13.30 21.24
N GLY A 243 -15.18 13.59 21.99
CA GLY A 243 -16.53 13.77 21.45
C GLY A 243 -16.70 15.01 20.57
N ALA A 244 -16.01 16.11 20.88
CA ALA A 244 -15.96 17.26 19.98
C ALA A 244 -15.31 16.90 18.64
N MET A 245 -14.14 16.24 18.66
CA MET A 245 -13.42 15.86 17.45
C MET A 245 -14.14 14.77 16.65
N LEU A 246 -14.83 13.82 17.31
CA LEU A 246 -15.67 12.82 16.65
C LEU A 246 -16.89 13.46 15.95
N ARG A 247 -17.55 14.42 16.59
CA ARG A 247 -18.61 15.22 15.93
C ARG A 247 -18.07 16.05 14.77
N GLU A 248 -16.89 16.64 14.91
CA GLU A 248 -16.25 17.36 13.80
C GLU A 248 -15.95 16.42 12.61
N ILE A 249 -15.55 15.16 12.82
CA ILE A 249 -15.40 14.19 11.73
C ILE A 249 -16.77 13.86 11.10
N GLY A 250 -17.79 13.56 11.92
CA GLY A 250 -19.14 13.26 11.45
C GLY A 250 -19.84 14.42 10.72
N GLU A 251 -19.59 15.68 11.12
CA GLU A 251 -20.03 16.87 10.39
C GLU A 251 -19.57 16.83 8.93
N TYR A 252 -18.33 16.40 8.68
CA TYR A 252 -17.77 16.34 7.33
C TYR A 252 -18.08 15.03 6.58
N GLU A 253 -18.27 13.90 7.26
CA GLU A 253 -18.83 12.68 6.64
C GLU A 253 -20.19 12.98 5.99
N LEU A 254 -21.06 13.73 6.69
CA LEU A 254 -22.38 14.12 6.20
C LEU A 254 -22.32 15.16 5.07
N LEU A 255 -21.36 16.09 5.10
CA LEU A 255 -21.14 17.05 4.01
C LEU A 255 -20.52 16.38 2.76
N SER A 256 -19.66 15.37 2.96
CA SER A 256 -19.03 14.54 1.91
C SER A 256 -20.05 13.67 1.19
N ALA A 257 -20.94 13.00 1.92
CA ALA A 257 -21.88 12.01 1.37
C ALA A 257 -22.79 12.58 0.26
N ASN A 258 -23.04 13.90 0.26
CA ASN A 258 -23.86 14.61 -0.73
C ASN A 258 -23.19 14.84 -2.09
N ARG A 259 -22.12 14.10 -2.46
CA ARG A 259 -21.43 14.22 -3.76
C ARG A 259 -20.98 12.90 -4.40
N ASP A 260 -20.80 11.82 -3.62
CA ASP A 260 -20.21 10.58 -4.14
C ASP A 260 -21.22 9.59 -4.75
N GLN A 261 -22.52 9.91 -4.80
CA GLN A 261 -23.55 9.06 -5.43
C GLN A 261 -23.92 9.48 -6.87
N ASP A 262 -23.73 10.74 -7.24
CA ASP A 262 -24.16 11.28 -8.53
C ASP A 262 -23.29 10.77 -9.70
N TRP A 263 -21.98 10.61 -9.51
CA TRP A 263 -21.07 10.16 -10.59
C TRP A 263 -21.31 8.70 -11.03
N LEU A 264 -21.85 7.84 -10.15
CA LEU A 264 -22.31 6.49 -10.52
C LEU A 264 -23.64 6.52 -11.28
N HIS A 265 -24.48 7.54 -11.03
CA HIS A 265 -25.62 7.85 -11.89
C HIS A 265 -25.15 8.38 -13.26
N ASP A 266 -24.10 9.22 -13.33
CA ASP A 266 -23.54 9.66 -14.61
C ASP A 266 -22.92 8.51 -15.40
N ALA A 267 -22.18 7.58 -14.77
CA ALA A 267 -21.61 6.43 -15.46
C ALA A 267 -22.67 5.49 -16.07
N SER A 268 -23.80 5.28 -15.36
CA SER A 268 -24.91 4.47 -15.85
C SER A 268 -25.78 5.20 -16.88
N GLN A 269 -26.00 6.52 -16.72
CA GLN A 269 -26.64 7.35 -17.74
C GLN A 269 -25.79 7.48 -19.01
N ALA A 270 -24.46 7.57 -18.90
CA ALA A 270 -23.56 7.59 -20.06
C ALA A 270 -23.61 6.28 -20.85
N HIS A 271 -23.70 5.13 -20.17
CA HIS A 271 -23.91 3.85 -20.85
C HIS A 271 -25.27 3.79 -21.55
N ALA A 272 -26.36 4.20 -20.88
CA ALA A 272 -27.69 4.26 -21.49
C ALA A 272 -27.77 5.26 -22.66
N TRP A 273 -27.04 6.38 -22.59
CA TRP A 273 -26.94 7.36 -23.67
C TRP A 273 -26.15 6.83 -24.86
N LEU A 274 -25.07 6.06 -24.63
CA LEU A 274 -24.34 5.38 -25.69
C LEU A 274 -25.21 4.30 -26.35
N ASP A 275 -25.96 3.51 -25.59
CA ASP A 275 -26.88 2.51 -26.12
C ASP A 275 -28.01 3.16 -26.94
N ASP A 276 -28.55 4.30 -26.50
CA ASP A 276 -29.55 5.06 -27.26
C ASP A 276 -28.98 5.72 -28.51
N TYR A 277 -27.74 6.22 -28.46
CA TYR A 277 -27.00 6.73 -29.62
C TYR A 277 -26.76 5.62 -30.66
N TRP A 278 -26.35 4.42 -30.23
CA TRP A 278 -26.23 3.26 -31.11
C TRP A 278 -27.58 2.85 -31.68
N ARG A 279 -28.66 2.83 -30.88
CA ARG A 279 -30.03 2.56 -31.35
C ARG A 279 -30.47 3.57 -32.42
N VAL A 280 -30.17 4.86 -32.25
CA VAL A 280 -30.51 5.91 -33.22
C VAL A 280 -29.69 5.81 -34.51
N LEU A 281 -28.42 5.40 -34.44
CA LEU A 281 -27.65 5.03 -35.64
C LEU A 281 -28.27 3.83 -36.36
N ASP A 282 -28.55 2.75 -35.63
CA ASP A 282 -29.21 1.53 -36.11
C ASP A 282 -30.56 1.83 -36.80
N GLU A 283 -31.35 2.73 -36.23
CA GLU A 283 -32.63 3.19 -36.78
C GLU A 283 -32.46 4.15 -37.96
N SER A 284 -31.38 4.94 -38.01
CA SER A 284 -31.05 5.79 -39.16
C SER A 284 -30.56 4.97 -40.36
N GLU A 285 -29.76 3.93 -40.14
CA GLU A 285 -29.33 3.00 -41.19
C GLU A 285 -30.52 2.20 -41.75
N ARG A 286 -31.38 1.67 -40.87
CA ARG A 286 -32.61 0.96 -41.25
C ARG A 286 -33.69 1.88 -41.84
N GLY A 287 -33.66 3.17 -41.49
CA GLY A 287 -34.54 4.22 -41.96
C GLY A 287 -34.06 4.90 -43.25
N SER A 288 -32.87 4.56 -43.77
CA SER A 288 -32.37 5.09 -45.04
C SER A 288 -33.39 4.81 -46.16
N THR A 289 -33.87 5.87 -46.79
CA THR A 289 -34.91 5.79 -47.81
C THR A 289 -34.29 5.29 -49.12
N PRO A 290 -34.85 4.28 -49.82
CA PRO A 290 -34.24 3.70 -51.02
C PRO A 290 -33.92 4.71 -52.14
N GLY A 291 -32.68 5.18 -52.15
CA GLY A 291 -32.12 6.20 -53.03
C GLY A 291 -30.69 6.53 -52.59
N PRO A 292 -29.86 7.15 -53.43
CA PRO A 292 -28.50 7.53 -53.03
C PRO A 292 -28.53 8.68 -52.03
N ASP A 293 -27.83 8.54 -50.90
CA ASP A 293 -27.58 9.64 -49.97
C ASP A 293 -26.68 10.70 -50.62
N LEU A 294 -27.31 11.79 -51.08
CA LEU A 294 -26.64 12.87 -51.83
C LEU A 294 -25.86 13.83 -50.91
N ILE A 295 -24.77 13.32 -50.32
CA ILE A 295 -23.68 14.19 -49.87
C ILE A 295 -22.91 14.67 -51.10
N LEU A 296 -22.72 15.98 -51.22
CA LEU A 296 -22.08 16.61 -52.38
C LEU A 296 -20.61 16.17 -52.53
N GLU A 297 -20.17 15.97 -53.77
CA GLU A 297 -18.90 15.32 -54.10
C GLU A 297 -17.66 15.96 -53.45
N ALA A 298 -16.84 15.11 -52.80
CA ALA A 298 -15.40 15.27 -52.70
C ALA A 298 -14.75 14.00 -53.27
N ARG A 299 -13.63 14.15 -53.98
CA ARG A 299 -13.12 13.12 -54.91
C ARG A 299 -12.31 12.01 -54.25
N GLN A 300 -12.21 10.90 -54.97
CA GLN A 300 -11.43 9.70 -54.67
C GLN A 300 -9.92 9.97 -54.67
N ASP A 301 -9.15 9.06 -54.07
CA ASP A 301 -8.27 8.10 -54.77
C ASP A 301 -7.87 7.00 -53.76
N GLU A 302 -8.35 5.77 -53.97
CA GLU A 302 -7.60 4.59 -54.48
C GLU A 302 -6.74 3.87 -53.42
N LEU A 303 -7.03 2.57 -53.23
CA LEU A 303 -6.35 1.69 -52.28
C LEU A 303 -6.36 0.26 -52.87
N ASP A 304 -5.20 -0.20 -53.33
CA ASP A 304 -5.07 -1.45 -54.09
C ASP A 304 -4.68 -2.63 -53.19
N ALA A 305 -5.13 -3.85 -53.53
CA ALA A 305 -5.04 -5.01 -52.64
C ALA A 305 -4.81 -6.34 -53.40
N SER A 306 -3.92 -7.19 -52.87
CA SER A 306 -3.75 -8.56 -53.35
C SER A 306 -3.37 -9.52 -52.22
N VAL A 307 -3.98 -10.71 -52.21
CA VAL A 307 -3.69 -11.82 -51.27
C VAL A 307 -3.29 -13.06 -52.07
N GLY A 308 -2.31 -13.82 -51.58
CA GLY A 308 -1.88 -15.10 -52.14
C GLY A 308 -1.57 -16.09 -51.02
N ALA A 309 -1.75 -17.40 -51.27
CA ALA A 309 -1.72 -18.45 -50.26
C ALA A 309 -0.51 -19.40 -50.34
N GLU A 310 -0.31 -20.18 -49.28
CA GLU A 310 0.69 -21.23 -49.05
C GLU A 310 0.37 -22.53 -49.87
N PRO A 311 1.07 -23.72 -49.74
CA PRO A 311 2.15 -24.12 -48.81
C PRO A 311 3.29 -25.03 -49.38
N GLU A 312 4.26 -25.43 -48.55
CA GLU A 312 4.45 -26.81 -47.99
C GLU A 312 5.92 -27.17 -47.56
N ALA A 313 6.05 -28.11 -46.60
CA ALA A 313 7.24 -28.92 -46.18
C ALA A 313 8.57 -28.20 -45.76
N ALA A 314 9.08 -28.30 -44.52
CA ALA A 314 9.69 -29.48 -43.83
C ALA A 314 11.02 -29.96 -44.47
N ILE A 315 12.12 -30.32 -43.76
CA ILE A 315 12.48 -30.51 -42.32
C ILE A 315 14.05 -30.42 -42.25
N ASP A 316 14.83 -30.22 -41.17
CA ASP A 316 14.77 -30.47 -39.71
C ASP A 316 15.67 -29.49 -38.90
N GLY A 317 15.80 -29.64 -37.57
CA GLY A 317 16.92 -29.13 -36.74
C GLY A 317 16.53 -28.46 -35.41
N ASP A 318 16.68 -29.17 -34.27
CA ASP A 318 16.15 -28.76 -32.96
C ASP A 318 16.67 -27.39 -32.45
N PRO A 319 15.80 -26.37 -32.30
CA PRO A 319 16.18 -25.04 -31.83
C PRO A 319 15.65 -24.70 -30.42
N LEU A 320 15.09 -25.67 -29.67
CA LEU A 320 14.26 -25.37 -28.49
C LEU A 320 15.07 -24.77 -27.33
N GLU A 321 16.20 -25.39 -26.97
CA GLU A 321 17.02 -24.95 -25.84
C GLU A 321 17.69 -23.58 -26.09
N ALA A 322 18.10 -23.30 -27.33
CA ALA A 322 18.70 -22.00 -27.68
C ALA A 322 17.67 -20.85 -27.62
N ARG A 323 16.42 -21.10 -28.03
CA ARG A 323 15.32 -20.13 -27.88
C ARG A 323 14.92 -19.94 -26.42
N GLU A 324 14.84 -21.00 -25.63
CA GLU A 324 14.52 -20.91 -24.21
C GLU A 324 15.64 -20.18 -23.45
N ALA A 325 16.91 -20.42 -23.77
CA ALA A 325 18.06 -19.71 -23.21
C ALA A 325 18.07 -18.21 -23.58
N ALA A 326 17.77 -17.85 -24.83
CA ALA A 326 17.64 -16.45 -25.25
C ALA A 326 16.45 -15.75 -24.55
N ARG A 327 15.31 -16.45 -24.38
CA ARG A 327 14.15 -15.96 -23.63
C ARG A 327 14.48 -15.79 -22.14
N LEU A 328 15.22 -16.71 -21.55
CA LEU A 328 15.70 -16.63 -20.17
C LEU A 328 16.72 -15.51 -19.96
N ALA A 329 17.59 -15.23 -20.93
CA ALA A 329 18.49 -14.08 -20.90
C ALA A 329 17.73 -12.74 -20.97
N LEU A 330 16.65 -12.67 -21.75
CA LEU A 330 15.75 -11.51 -21.78
C LEU A 330 15.00 -11.34 -20.45
N VAL A 331 14.48 -12.43 -19.88
CA VAL A 331 13.84 -12.42 -18.55
C VAL A 331 14.82 -12.07 -17.43
N ALA A 332 16.09 -12.49 -17.53
CA ALA A 332 17.13 -12.12 -16.56
C ALA A 332 17.48 -10.62 -16.56
N GLN A 333 17.18 -9.89 -17.65
CA GLN A 333 17.25 -8.42 -17.70
C GLN A 333 15.98 -7.74 -17.18
N GLN A 334 14.93 -8.50 -16.85
CA GLN A 334 13.62 -8.01 -16.38
C GLN A 334 13.38 -8.24 -14.87
N VAL A 335 14.38 -8.71 -14.12
CA VAL A 335 14.30 -8.93 -12.67
C VAL A 335 15.33 -8.07 -11.95
N SER A 336 14.90 -7.04 -11.23
CA SER A 336 15.79 -6.10 -10.54
C SER A 336 16.28 -6.62 -9.19
N LEU A 337 16.55 -7.93 -9.09
CA LEU A 337 17.09 -8.54 -7.88
C LEU A 337 18.55 -8.10 -7.67
N PRO A 338 18.93 -7.65 -6.47
CA PRO A 338 20.31 -7.25 -6.21
C PRO A 338 21.25 -8.47 -6.25
N PRO A 339 22.54 -8.31 -6.60
CA PRO A 339 23.49 -9.43 -6.72
C PRO A 339 23.69 -10.29 -5.45
N ASN A 340 23.23 -9.81 -4.29
CA ASN A 340 23.25 -10.49 -3.01
C ASN A 340 21.86 -10.96 -2.53
N TYR A 341 20.82 -10.95 -3.39
CA TYR A 341 19.43 -11.28 -3.04
C TYR A 341 19.30 -12.57 -2.21
N SER A 342 19.86 -13.68 -2.71
CA SER A 342 19.77 -15.00 -2.04
C SER A 342 20.43 -15.02 -0.64
N LEU A 343 21.38 -14.12 -0.37
CA LEU A 343 21.99 -13.96 0.95
C LEU A 343 21.10 -13.11 1.86
N LEU A 344 20.58 -11.97 1.37
CA LEU A 344 19.68 -11.10 2.15
C LEU A 344 18.39 -11.84 2.53
N ALA A 345 17.76 -12.53 1.58
CA ALA A 345 16.55 -13.29 1.83
C ALA A 345 16.77 -14.48 2.79
N ALA A 346 17.96 -15.12 2.77
CA ALA A 346 18.33 -16.19 3.70
C ALA A 346 18.66 -15.69 5.14
N LEU A 347 18.91 -14.39 5.30
CA LEU A 347 19.14 -13.72 6.58
C LEU A 347 17.86 -13.11 7.17
N ALA A 348 16.93 -12.67 6.32
CA ALA A 348 15.63 -12.13 6.72
C ALA A 348 14.59 -13.21 7.08
N GLU A 349 14.88 -14.48 6.81
CA GLU A 349 14.01 -15.61 7.16
C GLU A 349 13.98 -15.85 8.68
N ASP A 350 12.80 -15.75 9.30
CA ASP A 350 12.60 -16.22 10.68
C ASP A 350 12.63 -17.75 10.76
N ARG A 351 13.81 -18.27 11.08
CA ARG A 351 14.07 -19.69 11.32
C ARG A 351 13.49 -20.22 12.63
N ALA A 352 12.88 -19.37 13.48
CA ALA A 352 12.12 -19.80 14.65
C ALA A 352 10.63 -20.09 14.32
N SER A 353 10.11 -19.59 13.19
CA SER A 353 8.77 -19.92 12.71
C SER A 353 8.55 -21.43 12.55
N TRP A 354 7.31 -21.90 12.70
CA TRP A 354 6.97 -23.32 12.58
C TRP A 354 7.25 -23.83 11.16
N ALA A 355 6.85 -23.06 10.14
CA ALA A 355 7.02 -23.42 8.73
C ALA A 355 8.51 -23.48 8.32
N ALA A 356 9.32 -22.48 8.66
CA ALA A 356 10.76 -22.51 8.31
C ALA A 356 11.50 -23.65 9.01
N ARG A 357 11.13 -24.02 10.25
CA ARG A 357 11.69 -25.19 10.94
C ARG A 357 11.34 -26.51 10.25
N ARG A 358 10.14 -26.64 9.67
CA ARG A 358 9.71 -27.86 8.95
C ARG A 358 10.26 -27.95 7.52
N MET A 359 10.56 -26.81 6.89
CA MET A 359 11.21 -26.72 5.58
C MET A 359 12.73 -26.45 5.65
N ALA A 360 13.38 -26.72 6.80
CA ALA A 360 14.79 -26.41 7.04
C ALA A 360 15.77 -27.21 6.15
N HIS A 361 15.31 -28.31 5.54
CA HIS A 361 16.07 -29.14 4.60
C HIS A 361 15.81 -28.81 3.12
N ASP A 362 14.80 -27.99 2.82
CA ASP A 362 14.55 -27.47 1.48
C ASP A 362 15.50 -26.30 1.17
N SER A 363 15.64 -25.91 -0.10
CA SER A 363 16.36 -24.70 -0.47
C SER A 363 15.49 -23.45 -0.27
N LEU A 364 16.10 -22.27 -0.16
CA LEU A 364 15.36 -21.02 -0.01
C LEU A 364 14.37 -20.79 -1.18
N PRO A 365 14.73 -20.97 -2.47
CA PRO A 365 13.77 -20.80 -3.55
C PRO A 365 12.61 -21.81 -3.52
N VAL A 366 12.81 -23.02 -2.98
CA VAL A 366 11.70 -23.97 -2.73
C VAL A 366 10.77 -23.42 -1.64
N ARG A 367 11.29 -22.85 -0.55
CA ARG A 367 10.47 -22.22 0.50
C ARG A 367 9.70 -21.01 -0.02
N LEU A 368 10.35 -20.10 -0.75
CA LEU A 368 9.68 -18.96 -1.38
C LEU A 368 8.60 -19.41 -2.38
N ALA A 369 8.84 -20.51 -3.12
CA ALA A 369 7.85 -21.10 -4.02
C ALA A 369 6.63 -21.69 -3.26
N VAL A 370 6.81 -22.17 -2.02
CA VAL A 370 5.71 -22.61 -1.15
C VAL A 370 4.89 -21.42 -0.70
N TYR A 371 5.52 -20.37 -0.16
CA TYR A 371 4.83 -19.15 0.28
C TYR A 371 4.04 -18.49 -0.88
N LEU A 372 4.69 -18.28 -2.03
CA LEU A 372 4.07 -17.78 -3.26
C LEU A 372 2.83 -18.59 -3.70
N LYS A 373 2.76 -19.90 -3.38
CA LYS A 373 1.65 -20.78 -3.76
C LYS A 373 0.52 -20.85 -2.71
N LEU A 374 0.82 -20.57 -1.44
CA LEU A 374 -0.15 -20.63 -0.34
C LEU A 374 -0.75 -19.27 0.02
N LEU A 375 0.05 -18.21 -0.06
CA LEU A 375 -0.32 -16.83 0.32
C LEU A 375 -0.40 -15.88 -0.89
N GLY A 376 0.23 -16.23 -2.01
CA GLY A 376 0.26 -15.42 -3.23
C GLY A 376 1.46 -14.47 -3.31
N PRO A 377 1.51 -13.61 -4.34
CA PRO A 377 2.68 -12.75 -4.60
C PRO A 377 2.79 -11.51 -3.70
N PHE A 378 1.67 -11.02 -3.13
CA PHE A 378 1.56 -9.71 -2.45
C PHE A 378 1.28 -9.79 -0.93
N ASP A 379 1.64 -10.88 -0.24
CA ASP A 379 1.30 -11.03 1.19
C ASP A 379 2.10 -10.08 2.11
N ASP A 380 1.40 -9.35 2.98
CA ASP A 380 2.00 -8.35 3.90
C ASP A 380 2.90 -8.95 4.99
N SER A 381 2.93 -10.28 5.19
CA SER A 381 3.85 -10.95 6.12
C SER A 381 5.27 -11.13 5.58
N TYR A 382 5.49 -10.90 4.28
CA TYR A 382 6.79 -11.10 3.65
C TYR A 382 7.84 -10.06 4.09
N PRO A 383 9.07 -10.49 4.48
CA PRO A 383 10.19 -9.59 4.65
C PRO A 383 10.47 -8.79 3.38
N SER A 384 10.80 -7.50 3.51
CA SER A 384 11.14 -6.63 2.37
C SER A 384 12.30 -7.14 1.52
N GLU A 385 13.17 -7.94 2.12
CA GLU A 385 14.35 -8.59 1.59
C GLU A 385 14.02 -9.84 0.75
N TRP A 386 12.80 -10.37 0.84
CA TRP A 386 12.30 -11.45 -0.02
C TRP A 386 11.66 -10.93 -1.31
N LEU A 387 11.19 -9.68 -1.32
CA LEU A 387 10.45 -9.10 -2.43
C LEU A 387 11.39 -8.61 -3.54
N ASP A 388 10.95 -8.69 -4.78
CA ASP A 388 11.60 -8.01 -5.90
C ASP A 388 11.57 -6.47 -5.67
N PRO A 389 12.70 -5.75 -5.76
CA PRO A 389 12.76 -4.31 -5.49
C PRO A 389 11.91 -3.42 -6.40
N GLN A 390 11.56 -3.90 -7.61
CA GLN A 390 10.83 -3.17 -8.65
C GLN A 390 9.34 -3.48 -8.63
N THR A 391 8.93 -4.75 -8.46
CA THR A 391 7.50 -5.10 -8.38
C THR A 391 6.95 -4.98 -6.94
N GLY A 392 7.70 -5.48 -5.95
CA GLY A 392 7.18 -5.69 -4.58
C GLY A 392 6.47 -7.04 -4.39
N GLU A 393 6.62 -7.96 -5.34
CA GLU A 393 6.14 -9.33 -5.24
C GLU A 393 7.24 -10.28 -4.78
N LEU A 394 6.89 -11.47 -4.29
CA LEU A 394 7.84 -12.59 -4.29
C LEU A 394 8.27 -12.92 -5.74
N PRO A 395 9.56 -13.26 -5.99
CA PRO A 395 10.00 -13.67 -7.31
C PRO A 395 9.17 -14.83 -7.85
N THR A 396 8.83 -14.76 -9.13
CA THR A 396 7.98 -15.74 -9.79
C THR A 396 8.60 -17.15 -9.78
N MET A 397 7.77 -18.17 -9.94
CA MET A 397 8.21 -19.57 -10.04
C MET A 397 9.32 -19.80 -11.08
N GLN A 398 9.40 -19.01 -12.16
CA GLN A 398 10.46 -19.14 -13.17
C GLN A 398 11.79 -18.52 -12.70
N GLN A 399 11.74 -17.41 -11.97
CA GLN A 399 12.90 -16.75 -11.38
C GLN A 399 13.48 -17.56 -10.22
N LEU A 400 12.61 -18.09 -9.34
CA LEU A 400 13.00 -19.01 -8.26
C LEU A 400 13.65 -20.30 -8.80
N ALA A 401 13.22 -20.80 -9.95
CA ALA A 401 13.83 -21.98 -10.59
C ALA A 401 15.26 -21.68 -11.08
N GLY A 402 15.47 -20.50 -11.67
CA GLY A 402 16.80 -20.00 -12.03
C GLY A 402 17.72 -19.80 -10.82
N LEU A 403 17.21 -19.24 -9.72
CA LEU A 403 17.96 -19.05 -8.47
C LEU A 403 18.35 -20.36 -7.77
N ASP A 404 17.58 -21.45 -7.97
CA ASP A 404 17.87 -22.79 -7.44
C ASP A 404 18.68 -23.67 -8.42
N GLY A 405 18.96 -23.16 -9.64
CA GLY A 405 19.69 -23.88 -10.68
C GLY A 405 18.96 -25.09 -11.27
N ILE A 406 17.63 -25.13 -11.23
CA ILE A 406 16.82 -26.28 -11.69
C ILE A 406 15.73 -25.89 -12.69
N SER A 407 15.19 -26.88 -13.39
CA SER A 407 14.04 -26.68 -14.28
C SER A 407 12.76 -26.36 -13.48
N LEU A 408 11.90 -25.50 -14.04
CA LEU A 408 10.60 -25.12 -13.46
C LEU A 408 9.70 -26.32 -13.06
N PRO A 409 9.60 -27.43 -13.83
CA PRO A 409 8.89 -28.63 -13.39
C PRO A 409 9.50 -29.27 -12.13
N THR A 410 10.82 -29.24 -11.98
CA THR A 410 11.52 -29.75 -10.80
C THR A 410 11.22 -28.89 -9.57
N LEU A 411 11.20 -27.56 -9.71
CA LEU A 411 10.83 -26.65 -8.62
C LEU A 411 9.38 -26.88 -8.18
N ARG A 412 8.45 -27.00 -9.13
CA ARG A 412 7.03 -27.34 -8.85
C ARG A 412 6.94 -28.64 -8.04
N LYS A 413 7.61 -29.71 -8.49
CA LYS A 413 7.64 -31.00 -7.78
C LYS A 413 8.22 -30.91 -6.36
N ARG A 414 9.31 -30.14 -6.15
CA ARG A 414 9.91 -29.89 -4.82
C ARG A 414 8.94 -29.13 -3.90
N ARG A 415 8.36 -28.04 -4.40
CA ARG A 415 7.34 -27.23 -3.69
C ARG A 415 6.13 -28.07 -3.28
N ASP A 416 5.57 -28.84 -4.20
CA ASP A 416 4.34 -29.60 -3.94
C ASP A 416 4.59 -30.74 -2.92
N ALA A 417 5.79 -31.34 -2.95
CA ALA A 417 6.23 -32.27 -1.90
C ALA A 417 6.48 -31.58 -0.54
N ALA A 418 6.87 -30.30 -0.50
CA ALA A 418 7.01 -29.55 0.74
C ALA A 418 5.64 -29.16 1.33
N ILE A 419 4.68 -28.75 0.49
CA ILE A 419 3.29 -28.49 0.90
C ILE A 419 2.64 -29.76 1.48
N ALA A 420 2.84 -30.91 0.85
CA ALA A 420 2.34 -32.19 1.37
C ALA A 420 2.85 -32.48 2.80
N ARG A 421 4.17 -32.36 3.03
CA ARG A 421 4.76 -32.55 4.37
C ARG A 421 4.20 -31.59 5.42
N LEU A 422 3.97 -30.33 5.07
CA LEU A 422 3.38 -29.34 5.99
C LEU A 422 1.95 -29.73 6.37
N ASN A 423 1.13 -30.16 5.40
CA ASN A 423 -0.27 -30.54 5.62
C ASN A 423 -0.39 -31.84 6.45
N GLU A 424 0.41 -32.86 6.13
CA GLU A 424 0.49 -34.12 6.90
C GLU A 424 0.86 -33.86 8.36
N MET A 425 1.80 -32.95 8.61
CA MET A 425 2.24 -32.60 9.96
C MET A 425 1.27 -31.69 10.72
N ALA A 426 0.52 -30.83 10.03
CA ALA A 426 -0.54 -30.03 10.64
C ALA A 426 -1.67 -30.93 11.18
N GLY A 427 -2.14 -31.89 10.36
CA GLY A 427 -3.17 -32.86 10.78
C GLY A 427 -2.76 -33.67 12.02
N MET A 428 -1.53 -34.20 12.04
CA MET A 428 -1.00 -34.92 13.21
C MET A 428 -0.83 -34.05 14.47
N GLU A 429 -0.70 -32.71 14.34
CA GLU A 429 -0.67 -31.79 15.49
C GLU A 429 -2.08 -31.41 15.96
N GLU A 430 -3.08 -31.41 15.10
CA GLU A 430 -4.49 -31.28 15.50
C GLU A 430 -5.02 -32.57 16.17
N GLU A 431 -4.77 -33.75 15.61
CA GLU A 431 -5.17 -35.03 16.22
C GLU A 431 -4.61 -35.18 17.65
N ARG A 432 -3.37 -34.74 17.89
CA ARG A 432 -2.73 -34.71 19.22
C ARG A 432 -3.23 -33.60 20.16
N ARG A 433 -4.11 -32.72 19.69
CA ARG A 433 -4.71 -31.62 20.45
C ARG A 433 -6.15 -31.90 20.84
N TRP A 434 -6.77 -32.90 20.21
CA TRP A 434 -8.12 -33.40 20.49
C TRP A 434 -8.14 -34.79 21.18
N ALA A 435 -6.96 -35.35 21.49
CA ALA A 435 -6.76 -36.62 22.20
C ALA A 435 -6.03 -36.40 23.55
#